data_AF-A0A0L6VKK8-F1
#
_entry.id   AF-A0A0L6VKK8-F1
#
_cell.length_a   1.000
_cell.length_b   1.000
_cell.length_c   1.000
_cell.angle_alpha   90.00
_cell.angle_beta   90.00
_cell.angle_gamma   90.00
#
_symmetry.space_group_name_H-M   'P 1'
#
loop_
_entity.id
_entity.type
_entity.pdbx_description
1 polymer ?
#
loop_
_entity_poly.entity_id
_entity_poly.type
_entity_poly.pdbx_seq_one_letter_code
_entity_poly.pdbx_strand_id
1 'polypeptide(L)'
;TWLLSDPHRAQLYTERLNRLKHRWRYYKTTPEHMIDDVPEIAEEIRRKKLESEVWWNLADILEWQEYHMPSKTMAFIGFELGIPKQRNVPVDLARLKKILAKKPLAKQMKQLIETWFQEHAFSPYDNLPKMRPYEKMSSWADLKTNLA
;
A
#
# COMPACT_ATOMS: atom_id res chain seq x y z
N THR A 1 6.89 2.17 -26.39
CA THR A 1 6.28 0.87 -26.78
C THR A 1 7.29 -0.25 -27.06
N TRP A 2 8.61 -0.03 -26.88
CA TRP A 2 9.66 -1.03 -27.16
C TRP A 2 10.00 -1.98 -25.99
N LEU A 3 9.59 -1.63 -24.77
CA LEU A 3 9.91 -2.40 -23.55
C LEU A 3 9.08 -3.70 -23.42
N LEU A 4 7.88 -3.72 -24.03
CA LEU A 4 6.89 -4.79 -23.90
C LEU A 4 6.86 -5.75 -25.11
N SER A 5 7.71 -5.51 -26.11
CA SER A 5 7.75 -6.29 -27.36
C SER A 5 8.57 -7.58 -27.25
N ASP A 6 9.35 -7.72 -26.18
CA ASP A 6 10.19 -8.88 -25.88
C ASP A 6 9.63 -9.60 -24.63
N PRO A 7 9.04 -10.80 -24.79
CA PRO A 7 8.43 -11.56 -23.70
C PRO A 7 9.40 -11.87 -22.55
N HIS A 8 10.67 -12.10 -22.86
CA HIS A 8 11.69 -12.39 -21.85
C HIS A 8 12.03 -11.15 -21.03
N ARG A 9 12.11 -9.97 -21.68
CA ARG A 9 12.27 -8.70 -20.97
C ARG A 9 11.05 -8.39 -20.11
N ALA A 10 9.83 -8.61 -20.61
CA ALA A 10 8.60 -8.38 -19.85
C ALA A 10 8.54 -9.24 -18.58
N GLN A 11 8.99 -10.50 -18.65
CA GLN A 11 9.09 -11.38 -17.49
C GLN A 11 10.14 -10.88 -16.48
N LEU A 12 11.34 -10.52 -16.94
CA LEU A 12 12.38 -9.95 -16.08
C LEU A 12 11.94 -8.66 -15.37
N TYR A 13 11.22 -7.79 -16.07
CA TYR A 13 10.64 -6.58 -15.47
C TYR A 13 9.61 -6.91 -14.40
N THR A 14 8.69 -7.82 -14.70
CA THR A 14 7.66 -8.27 -13.75
C THR A 14 8.29 -8.86 -12.48
N GLU A 15 9.31 -9.72 -12.65
CA GLU A 15 10.02 -10.31 -11.52
C GLU A 15 10.74 -9.26 -10.67
N ARG A 16 11.42 -8.30 -11.30
CA ARG A 16 12.12 -7.22 -10.59
C ARG A 16 11.13 -6.33 -9.84
N LEU A 17 10.03 -5.95 -10.47
CA LEU A 17 8.97 -5.16 -9.86
C LEU A 17 8.36 -5.89 -8.65
N ASN A 18 8.05 -7.18 -8.79
CA ASN A 18 7.49 -7.97 -7.69
C ASN A 18 8.48 -8.10 -6.51
N ARG A 19 9.78 -8.28 -6.78
CA ARG A 19 10.81 -8.26 -5.73
C ARG A 19 10.90 -6.90 -5.03
N LEU A 20 10.76 -5.82 -5.79
CA LEU A 20 10.80 -4.45 -5.27
C LEU A 20 9.57 -4.16 -4.38
N LYS A 21 8.37 -4.52 -4.85
CA LYS A 21 7.13 -4.47 -4.07
C LYS A 21 7.23 -5.26 -2.77
N HIS A 22 7.78 -6.47 -2.84
CA HIS A 22 8.02 -7.29 -1.66
C HIS A 22 8.96 -6.58 -0.66
N ARG A 23 10.07 -5.98 -1.12
CA ARG A 23 10.96 -5.20 -0.25
C ARG A 23 10.25 -3.99 0.37
N TRP A 24 9.46 -3.27 -0.41
CA TRP A 24 8.71 -2.09 0.05
C TRP A 24 7.63 -2.41 1.07
N ARG A 25 6.95 -3.55 0.92
CA ARG A 25 5.93 -4.01 1.88
C ARG A 25 6.50 -4.18 3.29
N TYR A 26 7.80 -4.48 3.41
CA TYR A 26 8.47 -4.74 4.68
C TYR A 26 9.52 -3.70 5.06
N TYR A 27 9.70 -2.67 4.24
CA TYR A 27 10.63 -1.59 4.54
C TYR A 27 10.07 -0.76 5.70
N LYS A 28 10.80 -0.71 6.81
CA LYS A 28 10.43 0.09 7.98
C LYS A 28 10.73 1.55 7.70
N THR A 29 9.74 2.25 7.15
CA THR A 29 9.75 3.70 7.12
C THR A 29 8.98 4.29 8.30
N THR A 30 9.34 5.51 8.69
CA THR A 30 8.55 6.29 9.62
C THR A 30 7.27 6.78 8.92
N PRO A 31 6.14 6.91 9.65
CA PRO A 31 4.89 7.44 9.10
C PRO A 31 5.04 8.80 8.42
N GLU A 32 5.91 9.67 8.93
CA GLU A 32 6.13 11.02 8.40
C GLU A 32 6.63 10.98 6.96
N HIS A 33 7.60 10.12 6.65
CA HIS A 33 8.09 9.94 5.28
C HIS A 33 7.01 9.35 4.36
N MET A 34 6.16 8.45 4.86
CA MET A 34 5.06 7.89 4.07
C MET A 34 4.00 8.94 3.72
N ILE A 35 3.76 9.86 4.65
CA ILE A 35 2.80 10.93 4.48
C ILE A 35 3.28 11.89 3.39
N ASP A 36 4.57 12.24 3.42
CA ASP A 36 5.17 13.16 2.46
C ASP A 36 5.20 12.61 1.03
N ASP A 37 5.27 11.29 0.88
CA ASP A 37 5.21 10.61 -0.43
C ASP A 37 3.81 10.64 -1.07
N VAL A 38 2.76 10.98 -0.32
CA VAL A 38 1.38 11.05 -0.83
C VAL A 38 0.73 12.40 -0.46
N PRO A 39 1.09 13.49 -1.16
CA PRO A 39 0.70 14.86 -0.80
C PRO A 39 -0.81 15.06 -0.68
N GLU A 40 -1.60 14.32 -1.47
CA GLU A 40 -3.07 14.38 -1.46
C GLU A 40 -3.72 13.91 -0.13
N ILE A 41 -3.00 13.12 0.67
CA ILE A 41 -3.46 12.61 1.98
C ILE A 41 -2.80 13.38 3.13
N ALA A 42 -1.63 13.97 2.88
CA ALA A 42 -0.77 14.54 3.92
C ALA A 42 -1.43 15.63 4.77
N GLU A 43 -2.02 16.62 4.11
CA GLU A 43 -2.71 17.72 4.80
C GLU A 43 -3.86 17.22 5.68
N GLU A 44 -4.60 16.20 5.22
CA GLU A 44 -5.73 15.69 5.98
C GLU A 44 -5.31 14.81 7.16
N ILE A 45 -4.23 14.05 7.02
CA ILE A 45 -3.62 13.29 8.12
C ILE A 45 -3.15 14.23 9.21
N ARG A 46 -2.37 15.26 8.85
CA ARG A 46 -1.84 16.26 9.79
C ARG A 46 -2.96 17.01 10.50
N ARG A 47 -3.99 17.43 9.74
CA ARG A 47 -5.17 18.11 10.30
C ARG A 47 -5.93 17.24 11.29
N LYS A 48 -6.03 15.93 11.03
CA LYS A 48 -6.74 14.97 11.91
C LYS A 48 -5.85 14.37 13.00
N LYS A 49 -4.56 14.70 13.03
CA LYS A 49 -3.56 14.15 13.97
C LYS A 49 -3.45 12.63 13.92
N LEU A 50 -3.46 12.06 12.70
CA LEU A 50 -3.45 10.61 12.45
C LEU A 50 -2.06 10.07 12.08
N GLU A 51 -0.99 10.85 12.27
CA GLU A 51 0.36 10.49 11.82
C GLU A 51 0.86 9.19 12.47
N SER A 52 0.58 9.00 13.76
CA SER A 52 0.96 7.78 14.48
C SER A 52 0.11 6.56 14.10
N GLU A 53 -1.02 6.77 13.43
CA GLU A 53 -2.01 5.74 13.08
C GLU A 53 -1.87 5.24 11.63
N VAL A 54 -0.92 5.76 10.86
CA VAL A 54 -0.68 5.33 9.47
C VAL A 54 -0.50 3.81 9.43
N TRP A 55 -1.46 3.14 8.80
CA TRP A 55 -1.59 1.68 8.80
C TRP A 55 -1.10 1.01 7.52
N TRP A 56 -1.04 1.76 6.42
CA TRP A 56 -0.55 1.27 5.13
C TRP A 56 0.98 1.24 5.08
N ASN A 57 1.53 0.77 3.96
CA ASN A 57 2.93 0.86 3.56
C ASN A 57 3.03 1.36 2.10
N LEU A 58 4.25 1.54 1.58
CA LEU A 58 4.47 2.02 0.22
C LEU A 58 3.95 1.05 -0.85
N ALA A 59 4.02 -0.26 -0.61
CA ALA A 59 3.49 -1.24 -1.57
C ALA A 59 1.97 -1.11 -1.72
N ASP A 60 1.24 -0.82 -0.64
CA ASP A 60 -0.20 -0.57 -0.73
C ASP A 60 -0.50 0.66 -1.61
N ILE A 61 0.24 1.76 -1.44
CA ILE A 61 0.04 2.97 -2.26
C ILE A 61 0.22 2.67 -3.75
N LEU A 62 1.25 1.91 -4.09
CA LEU A 62 1.54 1.55 -5.47
C LEU A 62 0.47 0.63 -6.05
N GLU A 63 0.03 -0.38 -5.29
CA GLU A 63 -1.10 -1.22 -5.71
C GLU A 63 -2.36 -0.39 -5.91
N TRP A 64 -2.66 0.57 -5.03
CA TRP A 64 -3.81 1.46 -5.19
C TRP A 64 -3.72 2.27 -6.49
N GLN A 65 -2.55 2.82 -6.79
CA GLN A 65 -2.32 3.56 -8.04
C GLN A 65 -2.43 2.66 -9.28
N GLU A 66 -1.86 1.46 -9.25
CA GLU A 66 -1.92 0.49 -10.36
C GLU A 66 -3.36 0.04 -10.66
N TYR A 67 -4.17 -0.15 -9.62
CA TYR A 67 -5.58 -0.51 -9.75
C TYR A 67 -6.51 0.70 -9.90
N HIS A 68 -5.96 1.90 -10.04
CA HIS A 68 -6.71 3.17 -10.11
C HIS A 68 -7.69 3.37 -8.93
N MET A 69 -7.37 2.81 -7.77
CA MET A 69 -8.10 3.04 -6.51
C MET A 69 -7.66 4.38 -5.92
N PRO A 70 -8.59 5.28 -5.51
CA PRO A 70 -8.20 6.58 -4.97
C PRO A 70 -7.49 6.45 -3.62
N SER A 71 -6.18 6.72 -3.57
CA SER A 71 -5.33 6.48 -2.39
C SER A 71 -5.84 7.17 -1.13
N LYS A 72 -6.27 8.43 -1.25
CA LYS A 72 -6.98 9.13 -0.17
C LYS A 72 -8.18 8.35 0.37
N THR A 73 -9.03 7.82 -0.52
CA THR A 73 -10.20 7.04 -0.09
C THR A 73 -9.78 5.75 0.61
N MET A 74 -8.78 5.05 0.08
CA MET A 74 -8.25 3.81 0.66
C MET A 74 -7.72 4.04 2.08
N ALA A 75 -6.85 5.04 2.26
CA ALA A 75 -6.27 5.38 3.56
C ALA A 75 -7.36 5.68 4.60
N PHE A 76 -8.34 6.52 4.25
CA PHE A 76 -9.42 6.90 5.16
C PHE A 76 -10.42 5.77 5.44
N ILE A 77 -10.67 4.87 4.49
CA ILE A 77 -11.47 3.66 4.79
C ILE A 77 -10.76 2.82 5.86
N GLY A 78 -9.44 2.65 5.78
CA GLY A 78 -8.72 1.88 6.80
C GLY A 78 -8.71 2.53 8.18
N PHE A 79 -8.61 3.88 8.27
CA PHE A 79 -8.84 4.60 9.52
C PHE A 79 -10.27 4.40 10.03
N GLU A 80 -11.27 4.54 9.15
CA GLU A 80 -12.68 4.30 9.50
C GLU A 80 -12.94 2.84 9.91
N LEU A 81 -12.12 1.88 9.50
CA LEU A 81 -12.18 0.48 9.91
C LEU A 81 -11.42 0.20 11.22
N GLY A 82 -10.54 1.12 11.66
CA GLY A 82 -9.67 0.94 12.82
C GLY A 82 -8.57 -0.09 12.58
N ILE A 83 -8.03 -0.16 11.36
CA ILE A 83 -6.93 -1.08 11.05
C ILE A 83 -5.69 -0.64 11.85
N PRO A 84 -5.13 -1.51 12.71
CA PRO A 84 -3.95 -1.14 13.47
C PRO A 84 -2.72 -1.07 12.57
N LYS A 85 -1.73 -0.26 12.96
CA LYS A 85 -0.43 -0.16 12.28
C LYS A 85 0.24 -1.51 12.05
N GLN A 86 0.03 -2.48 12.94
CA GLN A 86 0.61 -3.82 12.83
C GLN A 86 -0.10 -4.71 11.80
N ARG A 87 -1.31 -4.34 11.34
CA ARG A 87 -2.15 -5.09 10.39
C ARG A 87 -2.33 -6.57 10.75
N ASN A 88 -2.40 -6.85 12.05
CA ASN A 88 -2.51 -8.18 12.64
C ASN A 88 -3.96 -8.51 13.07
N VAL A 89 -4.94 -7.71 12.65
CA VAL A 89 -6.35 -7.92 12.94
C VAL A 89 -7.13 -8.06 11.62
N PRO A 90 -7.94 -9.12 11.45
CA PRO A 90 -8.79 -9.27 10.27
C PRO A 90 -9.74 -8.09 10.08
N VAL A 91 -10.00 -7.73 8.82
CA VAL A 91 -10.91 -6.61 8.51
C VAL A 91 -12.36 -6.99 8.79
N ASP A 92 -13.10 -6.09 9.44
CA ASP A 92 -14.55 -6.18 9.55
C ASP A 92 -15.21 -5.87 8.20
N LEU A 93 -15.48 -6.92 7.43
CA LEU A 93 -16.11 -6.82 6.10
C LEU A 93 -17.54 -6.25 6.17
N ALA A 94 -18.27 -6.46 7.27
CA ALA A 94 -19.62 -5.92 7.43
C ALA A 94 -19.58 -4.39 7.62
N ARG A 95 -18.60 -3.90 8.39
CA ARG A 95 -18.32 -2.46 8.52
C ARG A 95 -17.83 -1.87 7.20
N LEU A 96 -16.94 -2.56 6.49
CA LEU A 96 -16.46 -2.12 5.18
C LEU A 96 -17.61 -1.91 4.19
N LYS A 97 -18.54 -2.87 4.09
CA LYS A 97 -19.74 -2.73 3.24
C LYS A 97 -20.57 -1.50 3.59
N LYS A 98 -20.75 -1.21 4.88
CA LYS A 98 -21.48 -0.01 5.36
C LYS A 98 -20.74 1.29 5.00
N ILE A 99 -19.41 1.32 5.08
CA ILE A 99 -18.59 2.47 4.69
C ILE A 99 -18.71 2.70 3.18
N LEU A 100 -18.49 1.65 2.38
CA LEU A 100 -18.55 1.72 0.91
C LEU A 100 -19.93 2.13 0.39
N ALA A 101 -21.02 1.72 1.05
CA ALA A 101 -22.38 2.12 0.69
C ALA A 101 -22.55 3.65 0.67
N LYS A 102 -21.87 4.37 1.57
CA LYS A 102 -21.95 5.83 1.72
C LYS A 102 -21.01 6.61 0.79
N LYS A 103 -20.02 5.96 0.17
CA LYS A 103 -19.05 6.63 -0.69
C LYS A 103 -19.62 6.84 -2.11
N PRO A 104 -19.38 8.00 -2.75
CA PRO A 104 -19.80 8.30 -4.11
C PRO A 104 -18.89 7.62 -5.14
N LEU A 105 -18.83 6.29 -5.12
CA LEU A 105 -18.00 5.48 -6.02
C LEU A 105 -18.88 4.61 -6.92
N ALA A 106 -18.39 4.30 -8.12
CA ALA A 106 -19.04 3.32 -8.99
C ALA A 106 -19.08 1.93 -8.34
N LYS A 107 -20.09 1.12 -8.66
CA LYS A 107 -20.28 -0.23 -8.10
C LYS A 107 -19.04 -1.12 -8.29
N GLN A 108 -18.44 -1.10 -9.48
CA GLN A 108 -17.22 -1.86 -9.78
C GLN A 108 -16.03 -1.43 -8.92
N MET A 109 -15.84 -0.13 -8.70
CA MET A 109 -14.79 0.39 -7.82
C MET A 109 -15.01 -0.04 -6.37
N LYS A 110 -16.26 -0.02 -5.88
CA LYS A 110 -16.58 -0.53 -4.53
C LYS A 110 -16.22 -2.00 -4.38
N GLN A 111 -16.52 -2.83 -5.39
CA GLN A 111 -16.14 -4.24 -5.39
C GLN A 111 -14.63 -4.44 -5.39
N LEU A 112 -13.90 -3.68 -6.21
CA LEU A 112 -12.43 -3.74 -6.27
C LEU A 112 -11.79 -3.40 -4.92
N ILE A 113 -12.27 -2.33 -4.28
CA ILE A 113 -11.83 -1.93 -2.94
C ILE A 113 -12.17 -3.00 -1.91
N GLU A 114 -13.38 -3.56 -1.95
CA GLU A 114 -13.80 -4.64 -1.04
C GLU A 114 -12.87 -5.85 -1.14
N THR A 115 -12.59 -6.31 -2.36
CA THR A 115 -11.66 -7.41 -2.63
C THR A 115 -10.26 -7.08 -2.12
N TRP A 116 -9.75 -5.88 -2.41
CA TRP A 116 -8.42 -5.48 -1.95
C TRP A 116 -8.31 -5.52 -0.42
N PHE A 117 -9.28 -4.96 0.31
CA PHE A 117 -9.28 -5.00 1.77
C PHE A 117 -9.40 -6.42 2.33
N GLN A 118 -10.20 -7.27 1.70
CA GLN A 118 -10.34 -8.67 2.12
C GLN A 118 -9.02 -9.44 1.99
N GLU A 119 -8.27 -9.23 0.91
CA GLU A 119 -7.09 -10.02 0.57
C GLU A 119 -5.78 -9.44 1.12
N HIS A 120 -5.67 -8.11 1.21
CA HIS A 120 -4.38 -7.44 1.42
C HIS A 120 -4.28 -6.71 2.75
N ALA A 121 -5.39 -6.24 3.34
CA ALA A 121 -5.35 -5.39 4.54
C ALA A 121 -4.83 -6.11 5.79
N PHE A 122 -5.07 -7.43 5.91
CA PHE A 122 -4.44 -8.26 6.93
C PHE A 122 -3.05 -8.70 6.45
N SER A 123 -2.02 -8.04 6.95
CA SER A 123 -0.63 -8.26 6.53
C SER A 123 0.32 -8.00 7.71
N PRO A 124 0.37 -8.90 8.69
CA PRO A 124 1.15 -8.69 9.91
C PRO A 124 2.63 -8.47 9.60
N TYR A 125 3.18 -7.33 10.03
CA TYR A 125 4.56 -6.93 9.76
C TYR A 125 5.61 -7.74 10.54
N ASP A 126 5.22 -8.44 11.61
CA ASP A 126 6.13 -9.17 12.50
C ASP A 126 6.54 -10.56 11.98
N ASN A 127 5.90 -11.05 10.92
CA ASN A 127 6.32 -12.27 10.22
C ASN A 127 7.16 -11.92 8.98
N LEU A 128 8.27 -11.21 9.18
CA LEU A 128 9.23 -10.99 8.12
C LEU A 128 9.77 -12.35 7.65
N PRO A 129 9.60 -12.75 6.37
CA PRO A 129 10.41 -13.86 5.85
C PRO A 129 11.88 -13.51 6.09
N LYS A 130 12.72 -14.50 6.43
CA LYS A 130 14.17 -14.29 6.63
C LYS A 130 14.77 -13.68 5.36
N MET A 131 14.86 -12.36 5.31
CA MET A 131 15.46 -11.64 4.19
C MET A 131 16.97 -11.88 4.22
N ARG A 132 17.54 -12.24 3.08
CA ARG A 132 18.99 -12.36 2.91
C ARG A 132 19.62 -10.98 3.13
N PRO A 133 20.89 -10.89 3.58
CA PRO A 133 21.51 -9.61 3.93
C PRO A 133 21.44 -8.54 2.81
N TYR A 134 21.54 -8.94 1.54
CA TYR A 134 21.43 -8.06 0.38
C TYR A 134 19.99 -7.67 0.00
N GLU A 135 18.98 -8.24 0.66
CA GLU A 135 17.58 -7.89 0.53
C GLU A 135 17.15 -6.87 1.60
N LYS A 136 17.99 -6.63 2.62
CA LYS A 136 17.79 -5.57 3.61
C LYS A 136 18.16 -4.23 2.99
N MET A 137 17.17 -3.36 2.84
CA MET A 137 17.42 -1.97 2.46
C MET A 137 17.83 -1.18 3.69
N SER A 138 18.98 -0.52 3.61
CA SER A 138 19.59 0.26 4.70
C SER A 138 19.11 1.70 4.75
N SER A 139 18.62 2.26 3.64
CA SER A 139 18.20 3.65 3.59
C SER A 139 17.14 3.95 2.52
N TRP A 140 16.47 5.09 2.71
CA TRP A 140 15.52 5.66 1.75
C TRP A 140 16.20 6.12 0.46
N ALA A 141 17.48 6.50 0.53
CA ALA A 141 18.25 6.91 -0.64
C ALA A 141 18.44 5.73 -1.61
N ASP A 142 18.72 4.53 -1.08
CA ASP A 142 18.88 3.29 -1.86
C ASP A 142 17.63 2.93 -2.67
N LEU A 143 16.46 3.38 -2.22
CA LEU A 143 15.15 3.11 -2.81
C LEU A 143 14.90 3.97 -4.06
N LYS A 144 15.33 5.24 -4.04
CA LYS A 144 15.23 6.16 -5.17
C LYS A 144 16.24 5.84 -6.28
N THR A 145 17.41 5.31 -5.94
CA THR A 145 18.46 4.98 -6.93
C THR A 145 18.16 3.71 -7.72
N ASN A 146 17.41 2.75 -7.15
CA ASN A 146 17.05 1.50 -7.84
C ASN A 146 15.86 1.64 -8.81
N LEU A 147 15.26 2.84 -8.89
CA LEU A 147 14.16 3.18 -9.80
C LEU A 147 14.61 3.99 -11.03
N ALA A 148 15.88 4.41 -11.09
CA ALA A 148 16.51 5.09 -12.22
C ALA A 148 17.28 4.10 -13.10
#